data_AF-A0A3S1A584-F1
#
_entry.id   AF-A0A3S1A584-F1
#
_cell.length_a   1.000
_cell.length_b   1.000
_cell.length_c   1.000
_cell.angle_alpha   90.00
_cell.angle_beta   90.00
_cell.angle_gamma   90.00
#
_symmetry.space_group_name_H-M   'P 1'
#
loop_
_entity.id
_entity.type
_entity.pdbx_description
1 polymer ?
#
loop_
_entity_poly.entity_id
_entity_poly.type
_entity_poly.pdbx_seq_one_letter_code
_entity_poly.pdbx_strand_id
1 'polypeptide(L)'
;MKHSSQFKISKTIYCLPHVQEKKHCDVFNAMIDLTVRLRITWTSRHRPDEDKLCSLRGSDETRCGTGFIRFVCSSVCDELCPCVQCDGKIRNSFLKFTVQTAQHVVYNTEEARAAMVDLFYDDDSCRWDGIMKTVIGLEVVKSKPDRDFSYMLCVTHDKALSERIQSAWRCWWCQWFSFNTTYKFLF
;
A
#
# COMPACT_ATOMS: atom_id res chain seq x y z
N MET A 1 21.99 -41.53 -46.60
CA MET A 1 21.03 -40.42 -46.78
C MET A 1 20.01 -40.46 -45.64
N LYS A 2 20.13 -39.51 -44.70
CA LYS A 2 19.08 -38.77 -43.96
C LYS A 2 19.69 -38.33 -42.62
N HIS A 3 20.03 -37.05 -42.60
CA HIS A 3 20.70 -36.32 -41.54
C HIS A 3 19.87 -36.30 -40.25
N SER A 4 20.48 -36.68 -39.14
CA SER A 4 20.01 -36.34 -37.79
C SER A 4 20.50 -34.93 -37.46
N SER A 5 19.58 -33.96 -37.47
CA SER A 5 19.85 -32.57 -37.08
C SER A 5 19.61 -32.44 -35.58
N GLN A 6 20.68 -32.41 -34.78
CA GLN A 6 20.62 -32.01 -33.38
C GLN A 6 20.58 -30.49 -33.31
N PHE A 7 19.39 -29.95 -33.01
CA PHE A 7 19.23 -28.55 -32.61
C PHE A 7 19.87 -28.36 -31.22
N LYS A 8 21.09 -27.80 -31.19
CA LYS A 8 21.66 -27.24 -29.96
C LYS A 8 21.04 -25.86 -29.71
N ILE A 9 20.08 -25.80 -28.79
CA ILE A 9 19.58 -24.52 -28.27
C ILE A 9 20.65 -23.96 -27.33
N SER A 10 21.54 -23.12 -27.86
CA SER A 10 22.39 -22.24 -27.07
C SER A 10 21.51 -21.14 -26.47
N LYS A 11 20.81 -21.43 -25.36
CA LYS A 11 20.24 -20.39 -24.51
C LYS A 11 21.38 -19.80 -23.69
N THR A 12 22.10 -18.86 -24.30
CA THR A 12 22.86 -17.87 -23.55
C THR A 12 21.83 -16.99 -22.85
N ILE A 13 21.42 -17.41 -21.65
CA ILE A 13 20.76 -16.52 -20.71
C ILE A 13 21.84 -15.49 -20.39
N TYR A 14 21.71 -14.29 -20.95
CA TYR A 14 22.43 -13.14 -20.44
C TYR A 14 21.95 -12.97 -18.99
N CYS A 15 22.64 -13.60 -18.05
CA CYS A 15 22.48 -13.29 -16.64
C CYS A 15 22.73 -11.79 -16.52
N LEU A 16 21.69 -11.11 -16.02
CA LEU A 16 21.68 -9.70 -15.66
C LEU A 16 23.03 -9.27 -15.07
N PRO A 17 23.54 -8.08 -15.39
CA PRO A 17 24.80 -7.60 -14.87
C PRO A 17 24.82 -7.72 -13.34
N HIS A 18 25.64 -8.68 -12.94
CA HIS A 18 26.37 -8.88 -11.71
C HIS A 18 26.24 -7.75 -10.67
N VAL A 19 25.73 -8.16 -9.50
CA VAL A 19 25.60 -7.41 -8.23
C VAL A 19 24.48 -6.37 -8.24
N GLN A 20 23.28 -6.81 -7.84
CA GLN A 20 22.34 -5.89 -7.18
C GLN A 20 23.05 -5.39 -5.92
N GLU A 21 23.55 -4.16 -5.93
CA GLU A 21 24.08 -3.53 -4.73
C GLU A 21 23.03 -3.68 -3.62
N LYS A 22 23.45 -4.07 -2.41
CA LYS A 22 22.57 -4.31 -1.25
C LYS A 22 21.50 -3.22 -1.08
N LYS A 23 21.86 -1.96 -1.38
CA LYS A 23 20.97 -0.80 -1.38
C LYS A 23 19.75 -0.91 -2.29
N HIS A 24 19.89 -1.52 -3.47
CA HIS A 24 18.77 -1.73 -4.40
C HIS A 24 17.81 -2.79 -3.88
N CYS A 25 18.33 -3.87 -3.28
CA CYS A 25 17.52 -4.89 -2.63
C CYS A 25 16.75 -4.29 -1.44
N ASP A 26 17.41 -3.47 -0.62
CA ASP A 26 16.79 -2.81 0.53
C ASP A 26 15.61 -1.91 0.11
N VAL A 27 15.74 -1.14 -0.99
CA VAL A 27 14.62 -0.33 -1.52
C VAL A 27 13.51 -1.20 -2.07
N PHE A 28 13.85 -2.24 -2.81
CA PHE A 28 12.85 -3.14 -3.37
C PHE A 28 12.03 -3.80 -2.27
N ASN A 29 12.69 -4.30 -1.22
CA ASN A 29 12.03 -4.83 -0.04
C ASN A 29 11.19 -3.77 0.69
N ALA A 30 11.68 -2.53 0.78
CA ALA A 30 10.90 -1.43 1.34
C ALA A 30 9.65 -1.12 0.51
N MET A 31 9.74 -1.16 -0.82
CA MET A 31 8.58 -0.97 -1.70
C MET A 31 7.55 -2.09 -1.57
N ILE A 32 8.03 -3.32 -1.41
CA ILE A 32 7.17 -4.48 -1.10
C ILE A 32 6.43 -4.23 0.22
N ASP A 33 7.16 -3.92 1.29
CA ASP A 33 6.59 -3.70 2.63
C ASP A 33 5.60 -2.52 2.68
N LEU A 34 5.76 -1.51 1.82
CA LEU A 34 4.85 -0.37 1.72
C LEU A 34 3.67 -0.62 0.77
N THR A 35 3.69 -1.70 -0.01
CA THR A 35 2.58 -2.11 -0.86
C THR A 35 1.56 -2.87 -0.04
N VAL A 36 0.29 -2.49 -0.17
CA VAL A 36 -0.81 -3.07 0.61
C VAL A 36 -1.89 -3.64 -0.30
N ARG A 37 -2.58 -4.66 0.19
CA ARG A 37 -3.80 -5.17 -0.43
C ARG A 37 -5.01 -4.55 0.25
N LEU A 38 -5.92 -4.02 -0.54
CA LEU A 38 -7.18 -3.46 -0.08
C LEU A 38 -8.31 -4.46 -0.31
N ARG A 39 -9.16 -4.67 0.69
CA ARG A 39 -10.44 -5.36 0.58
C ARG A 39 -11.54 -4.40 0.98
N ILE A 40 -12.40 -4.05 0.03
CA ILE A 40 -13.47 -3.07 0.20
C ILE A 40 -14.78 -3.84 0.20
N THR A 41 -15.54 -3.74 1.29
CA THR A 41 -16.78 -4.51 1.50
C THR A 41 -18.03 -3.66 1.32
N TRP A 42 -17.90 -2.46 0.78
CA TRP A 42 -19.01 -1.55 0.55
C TRP A 42 -18.74 -0.65 -0.65
N THR A 43 -19.75 -0.47 -1.49
CA THR A 43 -19.72 0.49 -2.58
C THR A 43 -20.65 1.65 -2.29
N SER A 44 -20.10 2.87 -2.27
CA SER A 44 -20.83 4.08 -1.91
C SER A 44 -22.01 4.32 -2.85
N ARG A 45 -23.14 4.75 -2.28
CA ARG A 45 -24.32 5.18 -3.06
C ARG A 45 -24.07 6.47 -3.85
N HIS A 46 -23.00 7.20 -3.52
CA HIS A 46 -22.65 8.48 -4.10
C HIS A 46 -21.68 8.40 -5.29
N ARG A 47 -21.29 7.20 -5.73
CA ARG A 47 -20.48 7.07 -6.96
C ARG A 47 -21.19 7.73 -8.15
N PRO A 48 -20.50 8.40 -9.09
CA PRO A 48 -21.13 9.03 -10.26
C PRO A 48 -21.55 7.98 -11.31
N ASP A 49 -22.46 8.32 -12.24
CA ASP A 49 -23.05 7.36 -13.20
C ASP A 49 -22.02 6.85 -14.20
N GLU A 50 -20.99 7.65 -14.45
CA GLU A 50 -19.88 7.36 -15.34
C GLU A 50 -18.81 6.45 -14.69
N ASP A 51 -18.92 6.17 -13.38
CA ASP A 51 -17.98 5.29 -12.68
C ASP A 51 -18.20 3.82 -13.06
N LYS A 52 -17.11 3.07 -13.25
CA LYS A 52 -17.17 1.65 -13.64
C LYS A 52 -17.90 0.76 -12.63
N LEU A 53 -18.00 1.20 -11.37
CA LEU A 53 -18.67 0.49 -10.29
C LEU A 53 -20.02 1.12 -9.93
N CYS A 54 -20.59 1.99 -10.79
CA CYS A 54 -21.89 2.62 -10.55
C CYS A 54 -23.03 1.62 -10.37
N SER A 55 -22.96 0.46 -11.04
CA SER A 55 -23.94 -0.63 -10.91
C SER A 55 -23.90 -1.33 -9.56
N LEU A 56 -22.81 -1.19 -8.79
CA LEU A 56 -22.63 -1.81 -7.48
C LEU A 56 -23.02 -0.87 -6.32
N ARG A 57 -23.53 0.33 -6.58
CA ARG A 57 -23.89 1.30 -5.53
C ARG A 57 -24.78 0.69 -4.46
N GLY A 58 -24.38 0.89 -3.20
CA GLY A 58 -25.11 0.38 -2.04
C GLY A 58 -25.04 -1.13 -1.87
N SER A 59 -24.20 -1.84 -2.64
CA SER A 59 -23.90 -3.25 -2.43
C SER A 59 -22.77 -3.45 -1.42
N ASP A 60 -22.81 -4.61 -0.79
CA ASP A 60 -21.79 -5.17 0.09
C ASP A 60 -20.87 -6.17 -0.64
N GLU A 61 -20.88 -6.15 -1.99
CA GLU A 61 -20.02 -7.02 -2.79
C GLU A 61 -18.54 -6.68 -2.53
N THR A 62 -17.78 -7.69 -2.10
CA THR A 62 -16.38 -7.51 -1.75
C THR A 62 -15.53 -7.38 -3.00
N ARG A 63 -14.74 -6.31 -3.06
CA ARG A 63 -13.80 -6.03 -4.14
C ARG A 63 -12.39 -5.79 -3.61
N CYS A 64 -11.41 -6.11 -4.43
CA CYS A 64 -10.00 -6.01 -4.07
C CYS A 64 -9.32 -4.90 -4.87
N GLY A 65 -8.29 -4.29 -4.26
CA GLY A 65 -7.40 -3.36 -4.93
C GLY A 65 -6.02 -3.37 -4.29
N THR A 66 -5.13 -2.52 -4.80
CA THR A 66 -3.80 -2.32 -4.24
C THR A 66 -3.64 -0.87 -3.80
N GLY A 67 -2.73 -0.66 -2.87
CA GLY A 67 -2.34 0.67 -2.42
C GLY A 67 -0.87 0.73 -2.08
N PHE A 68 -0.38 1.93 -1.86
CA PHE A 68 1.00 2.19 -1.45
C PHE A 68 1.03 3.20 -0.31
N ILE A 69 1.73 2.88 0.77
CA ILE A 69 1.89 3.79 1.92
C ILE A 69 2.79 4.96 1.51
N ARG A 70 2.26 6.18 1.53
CA ARG A 70 2.97 7.39 1.07
C ARG A 70 3.49 8.29 2.18
N PHE A 71 2.67 8.53 3.18
CA PHE A 71 3.00 9.43 4.29
C PHE A 71 2.85 8.65 5.59
N VAL A 72 3.84 8.78 6.46
CA VAL A 72 3.90 8.13 7.76
C VAL A 72 4.21 9.20 8.80
N CYS A 73 3.37 9.30 9.82
CA CYS A 73 3.48 10.28 10.88
C CYS A 73 3.24 9.58 12.23
N SER A 74 4.24 9.66 13.12
CA SER A 74 4.03 9.23 14.51
C SER A 74 3.17 10.25 15.22
N SER A 75 2.22 9.81 16.05
CA SER A 75 1.45 10.71 16.91
C SER A 75 2.40 11.58 17.73
N VAL A 76 2.14 12.89 17.77
CA VAL A 76 2.76 13.78 18.76
C VAL A 76 2.16 13.45 20.14
N CYS A 77 2.91 13.67 21.23
CA CYS A 77 2.33 13.62 22.57
C CYS A 77 1.04 14.45 22.62
N ASP A 78 0.02 13.93 23.30
CA ASP A 78 -1.28 14.58 23.53
C ASP A 78 -2.26 14.65 22.34
N GLU A 79 -1.95 14.02 21.20
CA GLU A 79 -2.92 13.88 20.11
C GLU A 79 -3.96 12.78 20.39
N LEU A 80 -5.25 13.07 20.16
CA LEU A 80 -6.32 12.07 20.30
C LEU A 80 -6.30 11.08 19.12
N CYS A 81 -6.50 9.78 19.38
CA CYS A 81 -6.62 8.81 18.29
C CYS A 81 -7.93 9.06 17.53
N PRO A 82 -7.89 9.23 16.19
CA PRO A 82 -9.10 9.39 15.38
C PRO A 82 -9.85 8.07 15.14
N CYS A 83 -9.33 6.97 15.66
CA CYS A 83 -9.88 5.64 15.47
C CYS A 83 -11.12 5.41 16.34
N VAL A 84 -12.16 4.81 15.77
CA VAL A 84 -13.44 4.52 16.45
C VAL A 84 -13.24 3.68 17.72
N GLN A 85 -12.28 2.75 17.71
CA GLN A 85 -11.98 1.87 18.84
C GLN A 85 -11.46 2.61 20.09
N CYS A 86 -10.81 3.75 19.91
CA CYS A 86 -10.32 4.53 21.05
C CYS A 86 -11.31 5.60 21.49
N ASP A 87 -12.33 5.92 20.68
CA ASP A 87 -13.37 6.91 21.00
C ASP A 87 -12.75 8.23 21.50
N GLY A 88 -11.72 8.71 20.81
CA GLY A 88 -10.99 9.93 21.19
C GLY A 88 -10.21 9.85 22.50
N LYS A 89 -10.08 8.68 23.16
CA LYS A 89 -9.23 8.52 24.34
C LYS A 89 -7.76 8.66 23.95
N ILE A 90 -6.99 9.33 24.80
CA ILE A 90 -5.54 9.44 24.69
C ILE A 90 -4.96 8.03 24.83
N ARG A 91 -4.36 7.52 23.75
CA ARG A 91 -3.45 6.36 23.81
C ARG A 91 -2.04 6.86 23.63
N ASN A 92 -1.13 6.39 24.48
CA ASN A 92 0.24 6.89 24.58
C ASN A 92 1.11 6.71 23.33
N SER A 93 0.64 6.01 22.28
CA SER A 93 1.30 5.97 20.97
C SER A 93 0.40 5.34 19.90
N PHE A 94 0.21 6.03 18.76
CA PHE A 94 -0.32 5.42 17.54
C PHE A 94 0.46 5.93 16.31
N LEU A 95 0.45 5.16 15.24
CA LEU A 95 1.02 5.56 13.95
C LEU A 95 -0.12 5.95 13.00
N LYS A 96 -0.06 7.17 12.48
CA LYS A 96 -0.89 7.61 11.34
C LYS A 96 -0.13 7.38 10.06
N PHE A 97 -0.81 6.84 9.06
CA PHE A 97 -0.26 6.76 7.72
C PHE A 97 -1.34 6.86 6.66
N THR A 98 -0.97 7.29 5.46
CA THR A 98 -1.89 7.37 4.34
C THR A 98 -1.55 6.32 3.29
N VAL A 99 -2.56 5.58 2.85
CA VAL A 99 -2.48 4.69 1.69
C VAL A 99 -2.94 5.47 0.47
N GLN A 100 -2.07 5.63 -0.52
CA GLN A 100 -2.46 6.07 -1.85
C GLN A 100 -2.98 4.86 -2.63
N THR A 101 -4.16 4.97 -3.20
CA THR A 101 -4.77 3.98 -4.09
C THR A 101 -5.46 4.68 -5.26
N ALA A 102 -6.04 3.89 -6.17
CA ALA A 102 -6.83 4.44 -7.24
C ALA A 102 -8.18 4.96 -6.70
N GLN A 103 -8.69 6.06 -7.24
CA GLN A 103 -9.96 6.62 -6.79
C GLN A 103 -11.14 5.69 -7.09
N HIS A 104 -11.11 4.97 -8.22
CA HIS A 104 -12.12 3.96 -8.48
C HIS A 104 -12.07 2.80 -7.46
N VAL A 105 -10.92 2.56 -6.80
CA VAL A 105 -10.78 1.56 -5.73
C VAL A 105 -11.31 2.08 -4.39
N VAL A 106 -11.07 3.33 -4.00
CA VAL A 106 -11.70 3.93 -2.81
C VAL A 106 -12.21 5.32 -3.16
N TYR A 107 -13.52 5.43 -3.38
CA TYR A 107 -14.14 6.63 -3.92
C TYR A 107 -14.28 7.76 -2.89
N ASN A 108 -14.77 7.44 -1.69
CA ASN A 108 -15.06 8.41 -0.63
C ASN A 108 -14.80 7.83 0.77
N THR A 109 -15.03 8.65 1.80
CA THR A 109 -14.87 8.26 3.21
C THR A 109 -15.76 7.11 3.64
N GLU A 110 -16.94 6.94 3.03
CA GLU A 110 -17.83 5.82 3.33
C GLU A 110 -17.20 4.48 2.93
N GLU A 111 -16.61 4.41 1.74
CA GLU A 111 -15.86 3.22 1.29
C GLU A 111 -14.56 3.03 2.05
N ALA A 112 -13.86 4.12 2.41
CA ALA A 112 -12.65 4.04 3.23
C ALA A 112 -12.91 3.39 4.59
N ARG A 113 -14.03 3.71 5.24
CA ARG A 113 -14.43 3.09 6.53
C ARG A 113 -14.78 1.62 6.41
N ALA A 114 -15.17 1.17 5.22
CA ALA A 114 -15.42 -0.23 4.89
C ALA A 114 -14.20 -0.92 4.26
N ALA A 115 -13.05 -0.24 4.17
CA ALA A 115 -11.84 -0.79 3.60
C ALA A 115 -10.97 -1.43 4.69
N MET A 116 -10.61 -2.69 4.44
CA MET A 116 -9.58 -3.41 5.17
C MET A 116 -8.26 -3.34 4.38
N VAL A 117 -7.18 -2.98 5.07
CA VAL A 117 -5.84 -2.82 4.51
C VAL A 117 -4.96 -3.93 5.05
N ASP A 118 -4.69 -4.93 4.23
CA ASP A 118 -3.80 -6.04 4.56
C ASP A 118 -2.36 -5.65 4.23
N LEU A 119 -1.49 -5.68 5.24
CA LEU A 119 -0.06 -5.38 5.13
C LEU A 119 0.76 -6.68 5.07
N PHE A 120 1.90 -6.63 4.37
CA PHE A 120 2.85 -7.75 4.25
C PHE A 120 2.19 -9.05 3.75
N TYR A 121 1.28 -8.91 2.78
CA TYR A 121 0.44 -10.02 2.31
C TYR A 121 1.18 -11.08 1.50
N ASP A 122 2.42 -10.78 1.11
CA ASP A 122 3.35 -11.62 0.36
C ASP A 122 4.33 -12.40 1.25
N ASP A 123 4.41 -12.05 2.53
CA ASP A 123 5.32 -12.68 3.48
C ASP A 123 4.63 -13.84 4.21
N ASP A 124 4.98 -15.07 3.85
CA ASP A 124 4.48 -16.27 4.53
C ASP A 124 4.85 -16.29 6.02
N SER A 125 5.95 -15.62 6.40
CA SER A 125 6.33 -15.44 7.81
C SER A 125 5.51 -14.35 8.50
N CYS A 126 4.87 -13.43 7.77
CA CYS A 126 3.85 -12.55 8.35
C CYS A 126 2.53 -13.27 8.64
N ARG A 127 2.41 -14.54 8.22
CA ARG A 127 1.43 -15.49 8.73
C ARG A 127 1.99 -16.31 9.90
N TRP A 128 2.99 -15.84 10.65
CA TRP A 128 3.61 -16.63 11.73
C TRP A 128 2.61 -17.10 12.80
N ASP A 129 1.53 -16.35 13.01
CA ASP A 129 0.36 -16.70 13.84
C ASP A 129 -0.86 -17.14 13.01
N GLY A 130 -0.71 -17.21 11.68
CA GLY A 130 -1.77 -17.43 10.70
C GLY A 130 -2.62 -16.19 10.39
N ILE A 131 -2.34 -15.04 11.01
CA ILE A 131 -3.22 -13.87 11.01
C ILE A 131 -2.58 -12.74 10.21
N MET A 132 -3.20 -12.42 9.07
CA MET A 132 -2.85 -11.25 8.26
C MET A 132 -2.89 -9.97 9.11
N LYS A 133 -1.84 -9.15 9.03
CA LYS A 133 -1.84 -7.83 9.69
C LYS A 133 -2.74 -6.90 8.91
N THR A 134 -3.94 -6.68 9.43
CA THR A 134 -4.97 -5.85 8.80
C THR A 134 -5.26 -4.61 9.63
N VAL A 135 -5.33 -3.44 8.99
CA VAL A 135 -5.86 -2.21 9.59
C VAL A 135 -7.12 -1.75 8.86
N ILE A 136 -7.90 -0.86 9.48
CA ILE A 136 -9.13 -0.32 8.90
C ILE A 136 -8.85 1.11 8.41
N GLY A 137 -9.36 1.45 7.23
CA GLY A 137 -9.35 2.82 6.73
C GLY A 137 -10.31 3.72 7.54
N LEU A 138 -9.93 4.97 7.79
CA LEU A 138 -10.73 5.90 8.59
C LEU A 138 -11.51 6.89 7.73
N GLU A 139 -10.83 7.46 6.73
CA GLU A 139 -11.40 8.46 5.83
C GLU A 139 -10.53 8.67 4.59
N VAL A 140 -11.11 9.30 3.57
CA VAL A 140 -10.35 9.84 2.44
C VAL A 140 -9.94 11.27 2.79
N VAL A 141 -8.64 11.50 3.01
CA VAL A 141 -8.10 12.83 3.37
C VAL A 141 -7.78 13.69 2.16
N LYS A 142 -7.64 13.08 0.98
CA LYS A 142 -7.36 13.76 -0.29
C LYS A 142 -7.76 12.88 -1.45
N SER A 143 -8.35 13.46 -2.49
CA SER A 143 -8.60 12.78 -3.77
C SER A 143 -8.20 13.68 -4.95
N LYS A 144 -7.92 13.05 -6.08
CA LYS A 144 -7.66 13.70 -7.38
C LYS A 144 -8.38 12.89 -8.47
N PRO A 145 -9.66 13.21 -8.75
CA PRO A 145 -10.46 12.47 -9.72
C PRO A 145 -9.88 12.46 -11.13
N ASP A 146 -9.25 13.55 -11.53
CA ASP A 146 -8.57 13.71 -12.83
C ASP A 146 -7.38 12.75 -13.02
N ARG A 147 -6.77 12.29 -11.91
CA ARG A 147 -5.63 11.36 -11.92
C ARG A 147 -5.95 10.00 -11.35
N ASP A 148 -7.23 9.76 -11.05
CA ASP A 148 -7.71 8.54 -10.40
C ASP A 148 -6.92 8.22 -9.12
N PHE A 149 -6.69 9.22 -8.25
CA PHE A 149 -5.99 9.01 -6.97
C PHE A 149 -6.89 9.29 -5.77
N SER A 150 -6.73 8.44 -4.74
CA SER A 150 -7.34 8.60 -3.42
C SER A 150 -6.30 8.33 -2.34
N TYR A 151 -6.28 9.18 -1.31
CA TYR A 151 -5.43 9.04 -0.13
C TYR A 151 -6.31 8.73 1.06
N MET A 152 -6.20 7.51 1.55
CA MET A 152 -6.96 7.00 2.68
C MET A 152 -6.12 7.03 3.95
N LEU A 153 -6.62 7.65 5.01
CA LEU A 153 -5.98 7.66 6.32
C LEU A 153 -6.21 6.34 7.03
N CYS A 154 -5.14 5.79 7.60
CA CYS A 154 -5.14 4.59 8.43
C CYS A 154 -4.41 4.88 9.74
N VAL A 155 -4.76 4.12 10.78
CA VAL A 155 -4.10 4.18 12.09
C VAL A 155 -3.81 2.77 12.62
N THR A 156 -2.66 2.60 13.26
CA THR A 156 -2.36 1.40 14.03
C THR A 156 -1.79 1.74 15.42
N HIS A 157 -2.07 0.86 16.38
CA HIS A 157 -1.49 0.88 17.73
C HIS A 157 -0.48 -0.25 17.94
N ASP A 158 -0.32 -1.13 16.95
CA ASP A 158 0.65 -2.21 17.02
C ASP A 158 2.05 -1.61 16.83
N LYS A 159 2.87 -1.72 17.89
CA LYS A 159 4.22 -1.17 17.92
C LYS A 159 5.13 -1.84 16.89
N ALA A 160 5.08 -3.17 16.76
CA ALA A 160 5.91 -3.91 15.82
C ALA A 160 5.54 -3.57 14.36
N LEU A 161 4.24 -3.48 14.08
CA LEU A 161 3.73 -3.01 12.80
C LEU A 161 4.19 -1.57 12.51
N SER A 162 4.10 -0.69 13.51
CA SER A 162 4.50 0.71 13.40
C SER A 162 6.00 0.87 13.11
N GLU A 163 6.84 0.08 13.76
CA GLU A 163 8.29 0.08 13.55
C GLU A 163 8.65 -0.42 12.15
N ARG A 164 8.01 -1.49 11.67
CA ARG A 164 8.24 -2.03 10.32
C ARG A 164 7.83 -1.03 9.23
N ILE A 165 6.64 -0.43 9.32
CA ILE A 165 6.18 0.59 8.37
C ILE A 165 7.15 1.78 8.34
N GLN A 166 7.56 2.29 9.51
CA GLN A 166 8.49 3.42 9.58
C GLN A 166 9.87 3.08 9.01
N SER A 167 10.38 1.87 9.26
CA SER A 167 11.65 1.41 8.72
C SER A 167 11.61 1.35 7.19
N ALA A 168 10.59 0.70 6.62
CA ALA A 168 10.39 0.61 5.18
C ALA A 168 10.21 2.00 4.55
N TRP A 169 9.39 2.86 5.17
CA TRP A 169 9.15 4.22 4.68
C TRP A 169 10.42 5.07 4.67
N ARG A 170 11.24 5.02 5.72
CA ARG A 170 12.53 5.73 5.77
C ARG A 170 13.50 5.21 4.71
N CYS A 171 13.60 3.89 4.55
CA CYS A 171 14.44 3.27 3.53
C CYS A 171 14.08 3.75 2.12
N TRP A 172 12.78 3.72 1.79
CA TRP A 172 12.26 4.19 0.51
C TRP A 172 12.45 5.69 0.30
N TRP A 173 12.12 6.51 1.32
CA TRP A 173 12.19 7.98 1.24
C TRP A 173 13.61 8.52 1.07
N CYS A 174 14.57 8.02 1.85
CA CYS A 174 15.97 8.46 1.79
C CYS A 174 16.59 8.26 0.40
N GLN A 175 16.23 7.16 -0.27
CA GLN A 175 16.72 6.91 -1.62
C GLN A 175 15.96 7.73 -2.67
N TRP A 176 14.65 7.91 -2.54
CA TRP A 176 13.87 8.78 -3.43
C TRP A 176 14.44 10.20 -3.52
N PHE A 177 14.84 10.78 -2.38
CA PHE A 177 15.50 12.10 -2.36
C PHE A 177 16.87 12.06 -3.04
N SER A 178 17.66 11.03 -2.79
CA SER A 178 18.99 10.86 -3.39
C SER A 178 18.92 10.67 -4.92
N PHE A 179 17.89 9.98 -5.42
CA PHE A 179 17.61 9.83 -6.85
C PHE A 179 17.12 11.15 -7.48
N ASN A 180 16.27 11.92 -6.81
CA ASN A 180 15.76 13.20 -7.35
C ASN A 180 16.76 14.36 -7.29
N THR A 181 17.73 14.35 -6.37
CA THR A 181 18.84 15.30 -6.43
C THR A 181 19.82 14.99 -7.57
N THR A 182 19.89 13.73 -7.99
CA THR A 182 20.79 13.29 -9.07
C THR A 182 20.11 13.37 -10.45
N TYR A 183 18.81 13.11 -10.52
CA TYR A 183 18.00 13.21 -11.72
C TYR A 183 16.82 14.13 -11.42
N LYS A 184 16.82 15.35 -11.98
CA LYS A 184 15.70 16.31 -11.89
C LYS A 184 14.44 15.73 -12.55
N PHE A 185 13.71 14.86 -11.87
CA PHE A 185 12.36 14.50 -12.26
C PHE A 185 11.38 15.33 -11.44
N LEU A 186 10.87 16.38 -12.07
CA LEU A 186 9.76 17.20 -11.59
C LEU A 186 8.46 16.42 -11.77
N PHE A 187 7.71 16.22 -10.70
CA PHE A 187 6.29 15.85 -10.70
C PHE A 187 5.49 16.84 -9.87
#